data_AF-A0A9N9DVW7-F1
#
_entry.id   AF-A0A9N9DVW7-F1
#
_cell.length_a   1.000
_cell.length_b   1.000
_cell.length_c   1.000
_cell.angle_alpha   90.00
_cell.angle_beta   90.00
_cell.angle_gamma   90.00
#
_symmetry.space_group_name_H-M   'P 1'
#
loop_
_entity.id
_entity.type
_entity.pdbx_description
1 polymer ?
#
loop_
_entity_poly.entity_id
_entity_poly.type
_entity_poly.pdbx_seq_one_letter_code
_entity_poly.pdbx_strand_id
1 'polypeptide(L)'
;TSTLEIDKYFTLKNEWSLPEYLLYRQKCADFQLDKHREHSLYTRGLSTILNMKEASEATIKKAGNALVTFQTEKKSQLVKEFWKSITSSQKRKFTAVAERMALMEEHITDVVSSTFEERILRDEITKQGLIVRSKFAKCLGDTDLEDCSSKRRCLQVDYELPHTPEHQMHHPSILSSSEKTTKPPKRKSTRKR
;
A
#
# COMPACT_ATOMS: atom_id res chain seq x y z
N THR A 1 2.62 24.71 24.09
CA THR A 1 3.57 23.67 23.62
C THR A 1 4.93 24.12 24.07
N SER A 2 5.26 23.70 25.28
CA SER A 2 6.05 24.49 26.23
C SER A 2 7.14 23.56 26.77
N THR A 3 8.40 24.02 26.75
CA THR A 3 9.61 23.38 27.32
C THR A 3 10.08 22.04 26.71
N LEU A 4 9.20 21.07 26.46
CA LEU A 4 9.55 19.68 26.05
C LEU A 4 10.32 19.53 24.72
N GLU A 5 10.18 20.46 23.77
CA GLU A 5 10.93 20.42 22.50
C GLU A 5 12.34 20.98 22.62
N ILE A 6 12.55 21.93 23.54
CA ILE A 6 13.84 22.62 23.70
C ILE A 6 14.86 21.63 24.26
N ASP A 7 14.43 20.82 25.24
CA ASP A 7 15.30 19.89 25.96
C ASP A 7 15.84 18.75 25.08
N LYS A 8 15.19 18.45 23.94
CA LYS A 8 15.60 17.32 23.09
C LYS A 8 16.77 17.65 22.15
N TYR A 9 16.76 18.83 21.52
CA TYR A 9 17.81 19.20 20.56
C TYR A 9 18.86 20.14 21.15
N PHE A 10 18.47 21.11 21.97
CA PHE A 10 19.41 22.08 22.51
C PHE A 10 20.15 21.54 23.75
N THR A 11 20.78 20.39 23.58
CA THR A 11 21.66 19.77 24.59
C THR A 11 23.10 20.21 24.39
N LEU A 12 23.92 20.24 25.44
CA LEU A 12 25.32 20.66 25.35
C LEU A 12 26.14 19.91 24.29
N LYS A 13 25.75 18.68 23.96
CA LYS A 13 26.43 17.80 23.00
C LYS A 13 26.28 18.26 21.54
N ASN A 14 25.19 18.92 21.19
CA ASN A 14 24.89 19.28 19.79
C ASN A 14 25.49 20.64 19.44
N GLU A 15 25.86 20.91 18.19
CA GLU A 15 26.51 22.19 17.82
C GLU A 15 25.53 23.37 17.75
N TRP A 16 24.22 23.08 17.73
CA TRP A 16 23.12 24.05 17.64
C TRP A 16 23.12 24.89 16.37
N SER A 17 23.78 24.42 15.33
CA SER A 17 23.68 25.05 14.00
C SER A 17 22.28 24.81 13.41
N LEU A 18 21.80 25.76 12.61
CA LEU A 18 20.53 25.66 11.90
C LEU A 18 20.49 24.45 10.95
N PRO A 19 21.53 24.13 10.15
CA PRO A 19 21.52 22.92 9.32
C PRO A 19 21.33 21.65 10.14
N GLU A 20 22.06 21.49 11.24
CA GLU A 20 21.90 20.30 12.09
C GLU A 20 20.53 20.26 12.78
N TYR A 21 20.01 21.41 13.21
CA TYR A 21 18.67 21.52 13.77
C TYR A 21 17.61 21.04 12.78
N LEU A 22 17.72 21.49 11.52
CA LEU A 22 16.79 21.08 10.46
C LEU A 22 16.90 19.58 10.15
N LEU A 23 18.11 19.02 10.14
CA LEU A 23 18.32 17.57 9.97
C LEU A 23 17.76 16.74 11.13
N TYR A 24 17.84 17.26 12.35
CA TYR A 24 17.19 16.67 13.51
C TYR A 24 15.66 16.74 13.37
N ARG A 25 15.13 17.94 13.11
CA ARG A 25 13.70 18.21 12.98
C ARG A 25 13.04 17.39 11.88
N GLN A 26 13.72 17.13 10.77
CA GLN A 26 13.21 16.27 9.68
C GLN A 26 12.78 14.87 10.15
N LYS A 27 13.34 14.37 11.26
CA LYS A 27 13.03 13.04 11.82
C LYS A 27 11.86 13.08 12.82
N CYS A 28 11.42 14.28 13.22
CA CYS A 28 10.33 14.45 14.17
C CYS A 28 8.97 14.27 13.47
N ALA A 29 8.03 13.64 14.18
CA ALA A 29 6.70 13.34 13.62
C ALA A 29 5.87 14.59 13.30
N ASP A 30 6.12 15.69 14.01
CA ASP A 30 5.44 16.98 13.88
C ASP A 30 6.16 17.96 12.93
N PHE A 31 7.19 17.49 12.22
CA PHE A 31 7.91 18.28 11.24
C PHE A 31 7.00 18.72 10.10
N GLN A 32 7.09 20.00 9.74
CA GLN A 32 6.32 20.55 8.63
C GLN A 32 7.27 21.10 7.56
N LEU A 33 6.89 20.97 6.29
CA LEU A 33 7.55 21.65 5.16
C LEU A 33 7.20 23.13 5.11
N ASP A 34 7.33 23.78 6.25
CA ASP A 34 7.19 25.21 6.41
C ASP A 34 8.52 25.77 6.93
N LYS A 35 9.28 26.32 5.99
CA LYS A 35 10.56 26.96 6.26
C LYS A 35 10.45 28.05 7.32
N HIS A 36 9.42 28.89 7.25
CA HIS A 36 9.28 30.02 8.15
C HIS A 36 8.97 29.54 9.57
N ARG A 37 8.08 28.55 9.69
CA ARG A 37 7.75 27.92 10.97
C ARG A 37 8.97 27.27 11.61
N GLU A 38 9.69 26.38 10.91
CA GLU A 38 10.82 25.66 11.50
C GLU A 38 11.97 26.61 11.89
N HIS A 39 12.21 27.66 11.09
CA HIS A 39 13.16 28.71 11.47
C HIS A 39 12.69 29.49 12.71
N SER A 40 11.39 29.77 12.83
CA SER A 40 10.83 30.43 14.01
C SER A 40 10.91 29.55 15.26
N LEU A 41 10.74 28.24 15.12
CA LEU A 41 10.89 27.28 16.22
C LEU A 41 12.34 27.26 16.72
N TYR A 42 13.30 27.22 15.79
CA TYR A 42 14.71 27.31 16.10
C TYR A 42 15.05 28.58 16.91
N THR A 43 14.70 29.76 16.40
CA THR A 43 15.00 31.02 17.09
C THR A 43 14.29 31.12 18.42
N ARG A 44 13.02 30.68 18.51
CA ARG A 44 12.25 30.68 19.76
C ARG A 44 12.88 29.76 20.80
N GLY A 45 13.37 28.59 20.39
CA GLY A 45 14.06 27.66 21.30
C GLY A 45 15.32 28.29 21.89
N LEU A 46 16.16 28.90 21.05
CA LEU A 46 17.36 29.62 21.49
C LEU A 46 17.03 30.81 22.40
N SER A 47 16.03 31.62 22.04
CA SER A 47 15.57 32.73 22.88
C SER A 47 15.02 32.26 24.22
N THR A 48 14.36 31.09 24.27
CA THR A 48 13.87 30.54 25.53
C THR A 48 15.04 30.18 26.44
N ILE A 49 16.08 29.51 25.91
CA ILE A 49 17.28 29.15 26.65
C ILE A 49 17.98 30.38 27.23
N LEU A 50 18.09 31.46 26.46
CA LEU A 50 18.70 32.71 26.94
C LEU A 50 17.94 33.33 28.13
N ASN A 51 16.64 33.06 28.25
CA ASN A 51 15.79 33.59 29.32
C ASN A 51 15.54 32.57 30.46
N MET A 52 16.13 31.37 30.39
CA MET A 52 16.00 30.37 31.44
C MET A 52 16.86 30.74 32.64
N LYS A 53 16.23 30.90 33.82
CA LYS A 53 16.91 31.26 35.07
C LYS A 53 17.99 30.27 35.51
N GLU A 54 17.82 28.99 35.17
CA GLU A 54 18.70 27.89 35.59
C GLU A 54 19.70 27.46 34.50
N ALA A 55 19.76 28.17 33.36
CA ALA A 55 20.68 27.81 32.30
C ALA A 55 22.13 28.13 32.69
N SER A 56 23.04 27.17 32.44
CA SER A 56 24.47 27.40 32.67
C SER A 56 25.02 28.50 31.75
N GLU A 57 26.07 29.20 32.17
CA GLU A 57 26.72 30.24 31.36
C GLU A 57 27.18 29.70 29.99
N ALA A 58 27.69 28.47 29.95
CA ALA A 58 28.08 27.81 28.71
C ALA A 58 26.88 27.61 27.76
N THR A 59 25.73 27.21 28.30
CA THR A 59 24.46 27.04 27.58
C THR A 59 23.99 28.38 27.01
N ILE A 60 24.00 29.43 27.83
CA ILE A 60 23.59 30.79 27.43
C ILE A 60 24.50 31.32 26.31
N LYS A 61 25.83 31.21 26.48
CA LYS A 61 26.81 31.64 25.49
C LYS A 61 26.62 30.91 24.15
N LYS A 62 26.38 29.60 24.20
CA LYS A 62 26.13 28.78 23.01
C LYS A 62 24.83 29.20 22.30
N ALA A 63 23.76 29.47 23.04
CA ALA A 63 22.50 29.95 22.47
C ALA A 63 22.67 31.33 21.80
N GLY A 64 23.38 32.23 22.47
CA GLY A 64 23.68 33.57 21.94
C GLY A 64 24.46 33.49 20.63
N ASN A 65 25.52 32.67 20.59
CA ASN A 65 26.32 32.47 19.38
C ASN A 65 25.48 31.91 18.22
N ALA A 66 24.65 30.89 18.49
CA ALA A 66 23.76 30.30 17.48
C ALA A 66 22.73 31.31 16.93
N LEU A 67 22.19 32.21 17.77
CA LEU A 67 21.31 33.29 17.31
C LEU A 67 22.04 34.32 16.43
N VAL A 68 23.30 34.61 16.74
CA VAL A 68 24.12 35.52 15.92
C VAL A 68 24.39 34.90 14.54
N THR A 69 24.74 33.61 14.48
CA THR A 69 25.02 32.92 13.20
C THR A 69 23.76 32.58 12.41
N PHE A 70 22.58 32.54 13.03
CA PHE A 70 21.32 32.24 12.35
C PHE A 70 21.08 33.04 11.06
N GLN A 71 21.40 34.35 11.06
CA GLN A 71 21.15 35.22 9.90
C GLN A 71 22.00 34.86 8.68
N THR A 72 23.21 34.35 8.92
CA THR A 72 24.12 33.88 7.86
C THR A 72 23.76 32.45 7.46
N GLU A 73 23.55 31.57 8.44
CA GLU A 73 23.22 30.16 8.22
C GLU A 73 21.92 29.97 7.46
N LYS A 74 20.86 30.74 7.75
CA LYS A 74 19.57 30.62 7.03
C LYS A 74 19.67 30.96 5.55
N LYS A 75 20.73 31.67 5.14
CA LYS A 75 21.04 32.03 3.75
C LYS A 75 22.09 31.09 3.13
N SER A 76 22.67 30.19 3.93
CA SER A 76 23.72 29.27 3.50
C SER A 76 23.22 28.30 2.42
N GLN A 77 24.18 27.80 1.64
CA GLN A 77 23.90 26.81 0.62
C GLN A 77 23.34 25.50 1.21
N LEU A 78 23.85 25.07 2.37
CA LEU A 78 23.38 23.87 3.06
C LEU A 78 21.88 23.95 3.40
N VAL A 79 21.43 25.08 3.95
CA VAL A 79 20.00 25.27 4.26
C VAL A 79 19.16 25.31 2.98
N LYS A 80 19.65 25.94 1.90
CA LYS A 80 18.96 25.95 0.61
C LYS A 80 18.81 24.54 0.03
N GLU A 81 19.88 23.74 0.06
CA GLU A 81 19.90 22.36 -0.44
C GLU A 81 19.02 21.44 0.40
N PHE A 82 19.02 21.61 1.72
CA PHE A 82 18.11 20.91 2.62
C PHE A 82 16.65 21.10 2.17
N TRP A 83 16.19 22.35 2.06
CA TRP A 83 14.79 22.65 1.69
C TRP A 83 14.45 22.15 0.27
N LYS A 84 15.39 22.28 -0.69
CA LYS A 84 15.22 21.75 -2.04
C LYS A 84 15.09 20.23 -2.04
N SER A 85 15.94 19.53 -1.28
CA SER A 85 15.98 18.07 -1.19
C SER A 85 14.69 17.51 -0.60
N ILE A 86 14.23 18.06 0.53
CA ILE A 86 13.02 17.55 1.18
C ILE A 86 11.76 17.84 0.36
N THR A 87 11.68 19.02 -0.29
CA THR A 87 10.53 19.38 -1.14
C THR A 87 10.47 18.49 -2.37
N SER A 88 11.62 18.24 -3.01
CA SER A 88 11.72 17.33 -4.15
C SER A 88 11.37 15.88 -3.76
N SER A 89 11.85 15.42 -2.61
CA SER A 89 11.51 14.10 -2.06
C SER A 89 10.01 13.95 -1.80
N GLN A 90 9.39 14.95 -1.18
CA GLN A 90 7.95 15.00 -0.93
C GLN A 90 7.16 14.96 -2.25
N LYS A 91 7.53 15.79 -3.23
CA LYS A 91 6.89 15.82 -4.54
C LYS A 91 6.92 14.45 -5.21
N ARG A 92 8.07 13.77 -5.22
CA ARG A 92 8.19 12.41 -5.77
C ARG A 92 7.29 11.39 -5.07
N LYS A 93 7.18 11.46 -3.74
CA LYS A 93 6.28 10.59 -2.98
C LYS A 93 4.82 10.81 -3.38
N PHE A 94 4.38 12.07 -3.48
CA PHE A 94 3.02 12.38 -3.93
C PHE A 94 2.76 11.90 -5.35
N THR A 95 3.69 12.15 -6.28
CA THR A 95 3.58 11.66 -7.65
C THR A 95 3.44 10.14 -7.71
N ALA A 96 4.30 9.40 -6.98
CA ALA A 96 4.23 7.94 -6.96
C ALA A 96 2.92 7.40 -6.36
N VAL A 97 2.34 8.09 -5.36
CA VAL A 97 1.03 7.74 -4.81
C VAL A 97 -0.07 8.02 -5.83
N ALA A 98 -0.03 9.18 -6.49
CA ALA A 98 -1.01 9.54 -7.52
C ALA A 98 -0.98 8.55 -8.70
N GLU A 99 0.21 8.15 -9.17
CA GLU A 99 0.39 7.15 -10.22
C GLU A 99 -0.20 5.79 -9.81
N ARG A 100 0.06 5.34 -8.57
CA ARG A 100 -0.54 4.10 -8.05
C ARG A 100 -2.06 4.16 -7.94
N MET A 101 -2.60 5.32 -7.55
CA MET A 101 -4.05 5.51 -7.50
C MET A 101 -4.67 5.45 -8.89
N ALA A 102 -4.07 6.11 -9.89
CA ALA A 102 -4.54 6.07 -11.26
C ALA A 102 -4.56 4.64 -11.84
N LEU A 103 -3.48 3.87 -11.63
CA LEU A 103 -3.42 2.46 -12.06
C LEU A 103 -4.48 1.59 -11.36
N MET A 104 -4.76 1.86 -10.08
CA MET A 104 -5.79 1.15 -9.34
C MET A 104 -7.19 1.48 -9.86
N GLU A 105 -7.45 2.75 -10.19
CA GLU A 105 -8.72 3.20 -10.80
C GLU A 105 -8.94 2.58 -12.18
N GLU A 106 -7.90 2.52 -13.02
CA GLU A 106 -7.92 1.84 -14.32
C GLU A 106 -8.26 0.36 -14.16
N HIS A 107 -7.55 -0.36 -13.29
CA HIS A 107 -7.80 -1.79 -13.06
C HIS A 107 -9.21 -2.06 -12.51
N ILE A 108 -9.74 -1.20 -11.63
CA ILE A 108 -11.13 -1.32 -11.14
C ILE A 108 -12.11 -1.13 -12.30
N THR A 109 -11.87 -0.14 -13.17
CA THR A 109 -12.73 0.15 -14.32
C THR A 109 -12.76 -1.02 -15.30
N ASP A 110 -11.61 -1.62 -15.59
CA ASP A 110 -11.50 -2.78 -16.47
C ASP A 110 -12.23 -4.00 -15.92
N VAL A 111 -12.05 -4.31 -14.63
CA VAL A 111 -12.74 -5.43 -13.97
C VAL A 111 -14.26 -5.22 -13.99
N VAL A 112 -14.74 -4.01 -13.69
CA VAL A 112 -16.18 -3.70 -13.72
C VAL A 112 -16.74 -3.84 -15.15
N SER A 113 -16.02 -3.33 -16.14
CA SER A 113 -16.43 -3.44 -17.54
C SER A 113 -16.48 -4.89 -18.01
N SER A 114 -15.44 -5.67 -17.71
CA SER A 114 -15.36 -7.10 -18.07
C SER A 114 -16.46 -7.93 -17.40
N THR A 115 -16.70 -7.72 -16.10
CA THR A 115 -17.77 -8.44 -15.38
C THR A 115 -19.16 -8.08 -15.88
N PHE A 116 -19.36 -6.83 -16.30
CA PHE A 116 -20.61 -6.40 -16.92
C PHE A 116 -20.84 -7.06 -18.28
N GLU A 117 -19.83 -7.08 -19.15
CA GLU A 117 -19.88 -7.77 -20.45
C GLU A 117 -20.13 -9.28 -20.28
N GLU A 118 -19.44 -9.92 -19.34
CA GLU A 118 -19.62 -11.35 -19.04
C GLU A 118 -21.04 -11.65 -18.55
N ARG A 119 -21.64 -10.74 -17.77
CA ARG A 119 -23.03 -10.88 -17.30
C ARG A 119 -24.02 -10.77 -18.47
N ILE A 120 -23.86 -9.81 -19.37
CA ILE A 120 -24.70 -9.68 -20.57
C ILE A 120 -24.63 -10.96 -21.40
N LEU A 121 -23.42 -11.49 -21.63
CA LEU A 121 -23.23 -12.71 -22.40
C LEU A 121 -23.93 -13.92 -21.75
N ARG A 122 -23.80 -14.07 -20.43
CA ARG A 122 -24.49 -15.14 -19.68
C ARG A 122 -26.01 -15.03 -19.78
N ASP A 123 -26.55 -13.83 -19.69
CA ASP A 123 -28.00 -13.59 -19.76
C ASP A 123 -28.54 -13.93 -21.16
N GLU A 124 -27.82 -13.56 -22.23
CA GLU A 124 -28.21 -13.88 -23.61
C GLU A 124 -28.17 -15.40 -23.88
N ILE A 125 -27.12 -16.10 -23.43
CA ILE A 125 -27.05 -17.57 -23.55
C ILE A 125 -28.22 -18.23 -22.80
N THR A 126 -28.53 -17.75 -21.60
CA THR A 126 -29.63 -18.26 -20.78
C THR A 126 -30.98 -18.08 -21.49
N LYS A 127 -31.21 -16.89 -22.06
CA LYS A 127 -32.42 -16.57 -22.83
C LYS A 127 -32.57 -17.46 -24.05
N GLN A 128 -31.50 -17.66 -24.83
CA GLN A 128 -31.52 -18.57 -25.98
C GLN A 128 -31.83 -20.01 -25.56
N GLY A 129 -31.22 -20.49 -24.48
CA GLY A 129 -31.51 -21.82 -23.92
C GLY A 129 -32.96 -21.99 -23.46
N LEU A 130 -33.61 -20.95 -22.95
CA LEU A 130 -35.04 -20.97 -22.62
C LEU A 130 -35.93 -21.03 -23.88
N ILE A 131 -35.58 -20.26 -24.91
CA ILE A 131 -36.30 -20.28 -26.20
C ILE A 131 -36.22 -21.67 -26.85
N VAL A 132 -35.04 -22.28 -26.89
CA VAL A 132 -34.84 -23.62 -27.47
C VAL A 132 -35.64 -24.67 -26.69
N ARG A 133 -35.59 -24.64 -25.35
CA ARG A 133 -36.38 -25.55 -24.50
C ARG A 133 -37.88 -25.39 -24.73
N SER A 134 -38.37 -24.15 -24.83
CA SER A 134 -39.78 -23.88 -25.12
C SER A 134 -40.21 -24.41 -26.49
N LYS A 135 -39.39 -24.21 -27.54
CA LYS A 135 -39.65 -24.76 -28.88
C LYS A 135 -39.69 -26.29 -28.86
N PHE A 136 -38.74 -26.93 -28.19
CA PHE A 136 -38.68 -28.39 -28.10
C PHE A 136 -39.86 -28.98 -27.32
N ALA A 137 -40.23 -28.36 -26.20
CA ALA A 137 -41.41 -28.76 -25.42
C ALA A 137 -42.70 -28.63 -26.22
N LYS A 138 -42.82 -27.60 -27.07
CA LYS A 138 -43.95 -27.45 -27.99
C LYS A 138 -44.00 -28.58 -29.02
N CYS A 139 -42.89 -28.92 -29.65
CA CYS A 139 -42.84 -30.06 -30.60
C CYS A 139 -43.20 -31.40 -29.95
N LEU A 140 -42.84 -31.60 -28.68
CA LEU A 140 -43.22 -32.80 -27.92
C LEU A 140 -44.69 -32.82 -27.50
N GLY A 141 -45.30 -31.66 -27.25
CA GLY A 141 -46.73 -31.52 -26.96
C GLY A 141 -47.63 -31.62 -28.20
N ASP A 142 -47.09 -31.25 -29.37
CA ASP A 142 -47.77 -31.35 -30.67
C ASP A 142 -47.63 -32.74 -31.33
N THR A 143 -46.91 -33.67 -30.68
CA THR A 143 -46.92 -35.09 -31.07
C THR A 143 -48.20 -35.72 -30.52
N ASP A 144 -49.28 -35.67 -31.29
CA ASP A 144 -50.44 -36.50 -31.06
C ASP A 144 -50.00 -37.97 -31.05
N LEU A 145 -50.25 -38.63 -29.93
CA LEU A 145 -49.91 -40.03 -29.69
C LEU A 145 -50.96 -40.92 -30.36
N GLU A 146 -51.15 -40.76 -31.66
CA GLU A 146 -51.93 -41.67 -32.49
C GLU A 146 -51.09 -42.03 -33.70
N ASP A 147 -50.33 -43.13 -33.56
CA ASP A 147 -50.26 -44.23 -34.52
C ASP A 147 -48.91 -44.97 -34.42
N CYS A 148 -48.88 -46.00 -33.57
CA CYS A 148 -48.17 -47.27 -33.81
C CYS A 148 -48.41 -48.25 -32.64
N SER A 149 -49.68 -48.50 -32.33
CA SER A 149 -50.09 -49.71 -31.61
C SER A 149 -50.14 -50.87 -32.61
N SER A 150 -48.99 -51.45 -32.97
CA SER A 150 -48.90 -52.79 -33.55
C SER A 150 -47.47 -53.28 -33.71
N LYS A 151 -46.90 -53.85 -32.64
CA LYS A 151 -46.21 -55.16 -32.65
C LYS A 151 -45.67 -55.49 -31.26
N ARG A 152 -46.48 -56.20 -30.47
CA ARG A 152 -45.94 -57.15 -29.49
C ARG A 152 -45.26 -58.28 -30.27
N ARG A 153 -43.95 -58.44 -30.13
CA ARG A 153 -43.34 -59.70 -29.64
C ARG A 153 -41.81 -59.65 -29.66
N CYS A 154 -41.25 -60.21 -28.58
CA CYS A 154 -39.91 -60.77 -28.44
C CYS A 154 -38.76 -59.75 -28.32
N LEU A 155 -38.33 -59.46 -27.09
CA LEU A 155 -37.21 -60.18 -26.48
C LEU A 155 -37.03 -59.76 -25.01
N GLN A 156 -37.14 -60.79 -24.18
CA GLN A 156 -36.48 -61.05 -22.90
C GLN A 156 -35.61 -59.92 -22.32
N VAL A 157 -35.98 -59.57 -21.08
CA VAL A 157 -35.21 -58.82 -20.10
C VAL A 157 -33.89 -59.53 -19.84
N ASP A 158 -32.77 -58.80 -19.93
CA ASP A 158 -31.60 -58.96 -19.07
C ASP A 158 -30.90 -57.59 -18.98
N TYR A 159 -31.20 -56.85 -17.91
CA TYR A 159 -30.47 -55.64 -17.53
C TYR A 159 -29.23 -56.09 -16.74
N GLU A 160 -28.09 -56.27 -17.40
CA GLU A 160 -26.80 -56.07 -16.74
C GLU A 160 -26.48 -54.57 -16.75
N LEU A 161 -26.20 -54.03 -15.57
CA LEU A 161 -25.84 -52.65 -15.33
C LEU A 161 -24.32 -52.48 -15.53
N PRO A 162 -23.81 -51.70 -16.50
CA PRO A 162 -22.39 -51.38 -16.55
C PRO A 162 -22.14 -50.12 -15.71
N HIS A 163 -21.28 -50.31 -14.71
CA HIS A 163 -20.74 -49.31 -13.80
C HIS A 163 -20.29 -48.00 -14.46
N THR A 164 -20.62 -46.88 -13.81
CA THR A 164 -19.98 -45.58 -14.02
C THR A 164 -18.50 -45.65 -13.62
N PRO A 165 -17.54 -45.17 -14.44
CA PRO A 165 -16.18 -44.95 -13.98
C PRO A 165 -16.16 -43.72 -13.06
N GLU A 166 -15.61 -43.90 -11.86
CA GLU A 166 -15.29 -42.81 -10.93
C GLU A 166 -14.39 -41.78 -11.62
N HIS A 167 -14.91 -40.58 -11.89
CA HIS A 167 -14.04 -39.43 -12.11
C HIS A 167 -13.54 -38.92 -10.76
N GLN A 168 -12.28 -39.24 -10.47
CA GLN A 168 -11.51 -38.69 -9.37
C GLN A 168 -11.51 -37.16 -9.45
N MET A 169 -12.24 -36.54 -8.53
CA MET A 169 -12.12 -35.11 -8.21
C MET A 169 -10.80 -34.90 -7.47
N HIS A 170 -9.73 -34.58 -8.20
CA HIS A 170 -8.53 -34.00 -7.58
C HIS A 170 -8.83 -32.56 -7.14
N HIS A 171 -9.17 -32.42 -5.85
CA HIS A 171 -9.10 -31.15 -5.13
C HIS A 171 -7.63 -30.71 -4.98
N PRO A 172 -7.26 -29.44 -5.25
CA PRO A 172 -6.03 -28.87 -4.75
C PRO A 172 -6.20 -28.48 -3.27
N SER A 173 -5.60 -29.25 -2.37
CA SER A 173 -5.45 -28.90 -0.96
C SER A 173 -4.50 -27.72 -0.80
N ILE A 174 -5.03 -26.57 -0.41
CA ILE A 174 -4.25 -25.44 0.11
C ILE A 174 -3.82 -25.82 1.54
N LEU A 175 -2.59 -26.31 1.69
CA LEU A 175 -1.95 -26.44 2.99
C LEU A 175 -1.36 -25.09 3.41
N SER A 176 -2.03 -24.48 4.39
CA SER A 176 -1.48 -23.42 5.24
C SER A 176 -0.87 -24.04 6.49
N SER A 177 0.42 -23.81 6.73
CA SER A 177 1.12 -23.75 8.04
C SER A 177 2.62 -23.58 7.76
N SER A 178 3.18 -22.39 7.99
CA SER A 178 3.76 -21.88 9.25
C SER A 178 5.25 -22.26 9.46
N GLU A 179 6.08 -21.22 9.43
CA GLU A 179 7.33 -20.94 10.16
C GLU A 179 8.42 -22.02 10.33
N LYS A 180 9.61 -21.74 9.79
CA LYS A 180 10.84 -21.62 10.62
C LYS A 180 12.04 -21.01 9.87
N THR A 181 12.47 -19.85 10.38
CA THR A 181 13.85 -19.32 10.51
C THR A 181 15.02 -20.06 9.84
N THR A 182 15.80 -19.35 9.01
CA THR A 182 17.25 -19.57 8.88
C THR A 182 17.97 -18.25 8.57
N LYS A 183 19.03 -17.95 9.35
CA LYS A 183 19.84 -16.71 9.33
C LYS A 183 20.72 -16.56 8.06
N PRO A 184 21.08 -15.33 7.65
CA PRO A 184 22.10 -15.08 6.62
C PRO A 184 23.54 -15.10 7.19
N PRO A 185 24.60 -15.13 6.33
CA PRO A 185 25.85 -15.82 6.61
C PRO A 185 26.91 -15.01 7.38
N LYS A 186 27.78 -15.75 8.09
CA LYS A 186 28.98 -15.24 8.79
C LYS A 186 29.98 -14.61 7.79
N ARG A 187 30.24 -13.31 7.92
CA ARG A 187 31.43 -12.65 7.35
C ARG A 187 32.69 -13.16 8.07
N LYS A 188 33.61 -13.77 7.32
CA LYS A 188 34.98 -14.02 7.78
C LYS A 188 35.76 -12.70 7.78
N SER A 189 36.27 -12.34 8.95
CA SER A 189 37.28 -11.30 9.13
C SER A 189 38.61 -11.79 8.56
N THR A 190 39.10 -11.12 7.52
CA THR A 190 40.50 -11.22 7.09
C THR A 190 41.27 -10.06 7.68
N ARG A 191 41.98 -10.34 8.78
CA ARG A 191 43.09 -9.53 9.29
C ARG A 191 44.25 -9.67 8.30
N LYS A 192 44.69 -8.56 7.70
CA LYS A 192 45.98 -8.48 7.00
C LYS A 192 46.74 -7.25 7.50
N ARG A 193 47.90 -7.58 8.08
CA ARG A 193 49.12 -6.79 8.36
C ARG A 193 48.96 -5.37 8.84
#